data_AF-A0A9W9YNN6-F1
#
_entry.id   AF-A0A9W9YNN6-F1
#
_cell.length_a   1.000
_cell.length_b   1.000
_cell.length_c   1.000
_cell.angle_alpha   90.00
_cell.angle_beta   90.00
_cell.angle_gamma   90.00
#
_symmetry.space_group_name_H-M   'P 1'
#
loop_
_entity.id
_entity.type
_entity.pdbx_description
1 polymer ?
#
loop_
_entity_poly.entity_id
_entity_poly.type
_entity_poly.pdbx_seq_one_letter_code
_entity_poly.pdbx_strand_id
1 'polypeptide(L)'
;MRLVGIGSSLAYRCKSWRLAQIHSGSSKAINCIFSRLSSVHVHVTTPAVFDSKVGFTDYEKERREFHIDVPEYFNFANVLDEWAQKEKIGERKDSNPAFWWVDDKGQEIKWSFQQLTENSRRTANILTGACEVRRGDRVMVILPRLPEWWLVNIACLRTGTIISAGSTQLRAKDIKSRLLASKATCIIADSDSAEFVDEVC
;
A
#
# COMPACT_ATOMS: atom_id res chain seq x y z
N MET A 1 -16.82 7.59 -6.63
CA MET A 1 -15.36 7.53 -6.48
C MET A 1 -14.86 8.95 -6.66
N ARG A 2 -14.07 9.47 -5.72
CA ARG A 2 -13.58 10.86 -5.80
C ARG A 2 -12.15 10.85 -6.33
N LEU A 3 -11.92 11.65 -7.36
CA LEU A 3 -10.63 11.79 -8.04
C LEU A 3 -10.06 13.14 -7.60
N VAL A 4 -8.91 13.13 -6.94
CA VAL A 4 -8.21 14.35 -6.56
C VAL A 4 -6.98 14.45 -7.43
N GLY A 5 -7.14 15.12 -8.56
CA GLY A 5 -6.04 15.49 -9.45
C GLY A 5 -5.38 16.77 -8.96
N ILE A 6 -4.05 16.77 -8.88
CA ILE A 6 -3.25 17.97 -8.65
C ILE A 6 -2.97 18.59 -10.03
N GLY A 7 -3.96 19.25 -10.66
CA GLY A 7 -3.80 19.87 -11.99
C GLY A 7 -5.10 20.15 -12.78
N SER A 8 -5.09 21.19 -13.63
CA SER A 8 -6.23 21.96 -14.16
C SER A 8 -7.03 21.37 -15.36
N SER A 9 -8.37 21.36 -15.22
CA SER A 9 -9.43 21.67 -16.23
C SER A 9 -9.31 21.11 -17.67
N LEU A 10 -10.22 20.19 -18.08
CA LEU A 10 -11.24 20.41 -19.13
C LEU A 10 -12.16 19.17 -19.31
N ALA A 11 -13.45 19.41 -19.53
CA ALA A 11 -14.52 18.41 -19.61
C ALA A 11 -14.81 17.94 -21.05
N TYR A 12 -15.01 16.63 -21.32
CA TYR A 12 -15.71 16.15 -22.52
C TYR A 12 -16.48 14.82 -22.37
N ARG A 13 -17.45 14.66 -23.27
CA ARG A 13 -18.63 13.78 -23.30
C ARG A 13 -18.37 12.28 -23.53
N CYS A 14 -19.20 11.50 -22.83
CA CYS A 14 -19.40 10.05 -22.91
C CYS A 14 -19.97 9.53 -24.26
N LYS A 15 -19.54 8.34 -24.69
CA LYS A 15 -20.29 7.42 -25.58
C LYS A 15 -20.16 5.96 -25.10
N SER A 16 -21.32 5.36 -24.88
CA SER A 16 -21.59 3.97 -24.48
C SER A 16 -21.26 2.95 -25.58
N TRP A 17 -20.68 1.78 -25.23
CA TRP A 17 -20.92 0.49 -25.91
C TRP A 17 -20.73 -0.73 -24.98
N ARG A 18 -21.48 -1.79 -25.30
CA ARG A 18 -21.80 -3.01 -24.52
C ARG A 18 -20.72 -4.11 -24.56
N LEU A 19 -20.83 -4.98 -23.54
CA LEU A 19 -20.14 -6.25 -23.29
C LEU A 19 -20.21 -7.28 -24.43
N ALA A 20 -19.16 -8.08 -24.57
CA ALA A 20 -19.18 -9.41 -25.17
C ALA A 20 -18.40 -10.41 -24.29
N GLN A 21 -19.00 -11.58 -24.06
CA GLN A 21 -18.44 -12.71 -23.31
C GLN A 21 -17.49 -13.55 -24.17
N ILE A 22 -16.52 -14.22 -23.52
CA ILE A 22 -15.67 -15.23 -24.15
C ILE A 22 -15.83 -16.58 -23.43
N HIS A 23 -15.99 -17.61 -24.25
CA HIS A 23 -16.29 -19.00 -23.95
C HIS A 23 -15.11 -19.80 -23.37
N SER A 24 -15.51 -20.90 -22.72
CA SER A 24 -14.72 -22.00 -22.19
C SER A 24 -14.09 -22.87 -23.29
N GLY A 25 -12.92 -23.45 -23.01
CA GLY A 25 -12.40 -24.57 -23.78
C GLY A 25 -10.93 -24.91 -23.52
N SER A 26 -10.69 -25.99 -22.79
CA SER A 26 -10.11 -27.24 -23.34
C SER A 26 -9.32 -28.01 -22.28
N SER A 27 -9.99 -29.01 -21.71
CA SER A 27 -9.53 -29.89 -20.62
C SER A 27 -8.86 -31.18 -21.13
N LYS A 28 -7.94 -31.11 -22.11
CA LYS A 28 -7.41 -32.32 -22.77
C LYS A 28 -5.89 -32.45 -22.88
N ALA A 29 -5.11 -31.57 -22.26
CA ALA A 29 -3.63 -31.68 -22.26
C ALA A 29 -3.01 -32.25 -20.98
N ILE A 30 -3.80 -32.50 -19.92
CA ILE A 30 -3.26 -32.84 -18.59
C ILE A 30 -3.11 -34.36 -18.35
N ASN A 31 -3.80 -35.21 -19.12
CA ASN A 31 -3.84 -36.65 -18.85
C ASN A 31 -2.72 -37.50 -19.50
N CYS A 32 -1.77 -36.90 -20.22
CA CYS A 32 -0.72 -37.65 -20.94
C CYS A 32 0.62 -37.77 -20.19
N ILE A 33 0.74 -37.15 -18.99
CA ILE A 33 2.00 -37.15 -18.21
C ILE A 33 2.02 -38.22 -17.11
N PHE A 34 0.88 -38.81 -16.75
CA PHE A 34 0.77 -39.67 -15.56
C PHE A 34 0.94 -41.19 -15.76
N SER A 35 1.18 -41.68 -16.98
CA SER A 35 1.20 -43.14 -17.24
C SER A 35 2.59 -43.78 -17.28
N ARG A 36 3.66 -43.12 -16.81
CA ARG A 36 5.04 -43.67 -16.97
C ARG A 36 5.97 -43.59 -15.76
N LEU A 37 5.43 -43.52 -14.55
CA LEU A 37 6.22 -43.60 -13.31
C LEU A 37 5.58 -44.56 -12.29
N SER A 38 5.32 -45.79 -12.71
CA SER A 38 5.08 -46.89 -11.76
C SER A 38 6.42 -47.55 -11.45
N SER A 39 6.87 -47.37 -10.21
CA SER A 39 8.03 -48.01 -9.57
C SER A 39 9.36 -47.24 -9.61
N VAL A 40 9.37 -46.04 -9.04
CA VAL A 40 10.56 -45.51 -8.35
C VAL A 40 10.19 -45.38 -6.87
N HIS A 41 10.72 -46.25 -6.02
CA HIS A 41 10.66 -46.04 -4.58
C HIS A 41 11.71 -44.99 -4.22
N VAL A 42 11.28 -43.73 -4.19
CA VAL A 42 12.11 -42.64 -3.65
C VAL A 42 12.04 -42.74 -2.13
N HIS A 43 13.07 -43.31 -1.52
CA HIS A 43 13.29 -43.12 -0.09
C HIS A 43 13.75 -41.68 0.13
N VAL A 44 12.80 -40.79 0.43
CA VAL A 44 13.11 -39.46 0.96
C VAL A 44 13.44 -39.64 2.44
N THR A 45 14.71 -39.88 2.74
CA THR A 45 15.20 -39.72 4.11
C THR A 45 15.30 -38.22 4.34
N THR A 46 14.29 -37.61 4.96
CA THR A 46 14.46 -36.25 5.51
C THR A 46 15.63 -36.29 6.47
N PRO A 47 16.75 -35.57 6.21
CA PRO A 47 17.82 -35.47 7.19
C PRO A 47 17.24 -34.91 8.49
N ALA A 48 17.87 -35.24 9.61
CA ALA A 48 17.50 -34.71 10.91
C ALA A 48 17.29 -33.20 10.80
N VAL A 49 16.14 -32.75 11.29
CA VAL A 49 15.71 -31.35 11.35
C VAL A 49 16.91 -30.48 11.69
N PHE A 50 17.15 -29.47 10.85
CA PHE A 50 18.19 -28.46 11.03
C PHE A 50 18.22 -28.02 12.50
N ASP A 51 19.22 -28.45 13.26
CA ASP A 51 19.42 -28.06 14.66
C ASP A 51 20.00 -26.64 14.68
N SER A 52 19.15 -25.67 14.39
CA SER A 52 19.40 -24.31 14.83
C SER A 52 19.14 -24.29 16.33
N LYS A 53 20.21 -24.17 17.12
CA LYS A 53 20.15 -23.89 18.58
C LYS A 53 19.38 -22.61 18.96
N VAL A 54 18.72 -21.96 18.00
CA VAL A 54 17.65 -20.97 18.14
C VAL A 54 16.71 -21.17 16.94
N GLY A 55 15.60 -21.90 17.10
CA GLY A 55 14.65 -22.08 16.00
C GLY A 55 13.56 -23.12 16.26
N PHE A 56 12.41 -22.85 15.66
CA PHE A 56 11.17 -23.63 15.70
C PHE A 56 11.41 -25.10 15.37
N THR A 57 11.11 -26.00 16.30
CA THR A 57 11.39 -27.44 16.17
C THR A 57 10.18 -28.26 15.76
N ASP A 58 8.96 -27.70 15.85
CA ASP A 58 7.73 -28.45 15.57
C ASP A 58 6.79 -27.83 14.51
N TYR A 59 6.81 -26.55 14.15
CA TYR A 59 5.79 -25.92 13.27
C TYR A 59 4.32 -26.07 13.71
N GLU A 60 3.77 -27.27 13.87
CA GLU A 60 2.36 -27.47 14.21
C GLU A 60 2.04 -27.06 15.65
N LYS A 61 2.98 -27.26 16.57
CA LYS A 61 2.92 -26.75 17.93
C LYS A 61 3.04 -25.23 17.93
N GLU A 62 4.04 -24.69 17.26
CA GLU A 62 4.28 -23.26 17.13
C GLU A 62 3.07 -22.55 16.53
N ARG A 63 2.52 -23.06 15.42
CA ARG A 63 1.33 -22.50 14.78
C ARG A 63 0.11 -22.50 15.70
N ARG A 64 -0.02 -23.51 16.56
CA ARG A 64 -1.13 -23.62 17.53
C ARG A 64 -0.94 -22.71 18.75
N GLU A 65 0.29 -22.59 19.24
CA GLU A 65 0.61 -21.87 20.49
C GLU A 65 1.02 -20.41 20.25
N PHE A 66 1.37 -20.05 19.00
CA PHE A 66 1.78 -18.71 18.64
C PHE A 66 0.64 -17.73 18.89
N HIS A 67 0.88 -16.86 19.85
CA HIS A 67 0.10 -15.67 20.09
C HIS A 67 1.08 -14.50 20.18
N ILE A 68 0.58 -13.34 19.80
CA ILE A 68 1.30 -12.08 19.98
C ILE A 68 0.47 -11.28 20.98
N ASP A 69 1.08 -10.90 22.10
CA ASP A 69 0.48 -9.95 23.02
C ASP A 69 0.47 -8.56 22.35
N VAL A 70 -0.72 -8.12 21.94
CA VAL A 70 -0.92 -6.83 21.29
C VAL A 70 -1.77 -5.91 22.17
N PRO A 71 -1.46 -4.60 22.23
CA PRO A 71 -2.29 -3.66 22.95
C PRO A 71 -3.66 -3.51 22.27
N GLU A 72 -4.68 -3.16 23.05
CA GLU A 72 -6.04 -2.91 22.54
C GLU A 72 -6.06 -1.79 21.48
N TYR A 73 -5.20 -0.76 21.65
CA TYR A 73 -5.08 0.37 20.75
C TYR A 73 -3.64 0.58 20.31
N PHE A 74 -3.44 0.79 19.01
CA PHE A 74 -2.16 1.18 18.43
C PHE A 74 -2.37 2.05 17.20
N ASN A 75 -1.57 3.11 17.06
CA ASN A 75 -1.47 3.90 15.85
C ASN A 75 -0.03 4.37 15.66
N PHE A 76 0.60 4.00 14.56
CA PHE A 76 2.00 4.35 14.29
C PHE A 76 2.22 5.87 14.16
N ALA A 77 1.19 6.64 13.80
CA ALA A 77 1.29 8.11 13.81
C ALA A 77 1.57 8.69 15.21
N ASN A 78 1.21 7.99 16.29
CA ASN A 78 1.52 8.41 17.66
C ASN A 78 3.03 8.30 17.95
N VAL A 79 3.72 7.32 17.35
CA VAL A 79 5.18 7.20 17.47
C VAL A 79 5.87 8.42 16.88
N LEU A 80 5.37 8.93 15.74
CA LEU A 80 5.88 10.18 15.15
C LEU A 80 5.60 11.40 16.04
N ASP A 81 4.45 11.42 16.71
CA ASP A 81 4.08 12.50 17.63
C ASP A 81 4.97 12.50 18.87
N GLU A 82 5.37 11.32 19.39
CA GLU A 82 6.36 11.20 20.47
C GLU A 82 7.73 11.72 20.08
N TRP A 83 8.22 11.38 18.88
CA TRP A 83 9.49 11.90 18.38
C TRP A 83 9.45 13.42 18.18
N ALA A 84 8.34 13.94 17.66
CA ALA A 84 8.13 15.39 17.54
C ALA A 84 8.12 16.06 18.92
N GLN A 85 7.56 15.42 19.94
CA GLN A 85 7.58 15.94 21.30
C GLN A 85 8.99 15.99 21.89
N LYS A 86 9.82 14.95 21.64
CA LYS A 86 11.23 14.93 22.04
C LYS A 86 12.05 16.04 21.40
N GLU A 87 11.75 16.40 20.14
CA GLU A 87 12.35 17.57 19.50
C GLU A 87 11.93 18.88 20.19
N LYS A 88 10.64 19.02 20.51
CA LYS A 88 10.12 20.23 21.17
C LYS A 88 10.69 20.49 22.56
N ILE A 89 10.92 19.44 23.35
CA ILE A 89 11.49 19.56 24.71
C ILE A 89 13.03 19.55 24.71
N GLY A 90 13.66 19.46 23.53
CA GLY A 90 15.12 19.50 23.39
C GLY A 90 15.85 18.19 23.71
N GLU A 91 15.13 17.08 23.95
CA GLU A 91 15.73 15.74 24.10
C GLU A 91 16.32 15.22 22.80
N ARG A 92 15.83 15.72 21.66
CA ARG A 92 16.37 15.43 20.34
C ARG A 92 16.67 16.73 19.60
N LYS A 93 17.87 16.83 19.03
CA LYS A 93 18.21 17.93 18.11
C LYS A 93 17.56 17.71 16.75
N ASP A 94 16.98 18.77 16.21
CA ASP A 94 16.38 18.85 14.87
C ASP A 94 17.42 18.78 13.72
N SER A 95 18.71 18.92 14.03
CA SER A 95 19.82 18.80 13.08
C SER A 95 19.86 17.46 12.35
N ASN A 96 19.27 16.40 12.93
CA ASN A 96 19.12 15.10 12.29
C ASN A 96 17.70 14.97 11.71
N PRO A 97 17.53 15.07 10.38
CA PRO A 97 16.21 15.04 9.77
C PRO A 97 15.51 13.69 9.99
N ALA A 98 14.20 13.72 10.19
CA ALA A 98 13.34 12.54 10.19
C ALA A 98 13.07 12.04 8.77
N PHE A 99 13.06 12.96 7.81
CA PHE A 99 12.84 12.69 6.40
C PHE A 99 13.77 13.54 5.56
N TRP A 100 14.41 12.92 4.58
CA TRP A 100 15.26 13.59 3.61
C TRP A 100 14.98 13.03 2.22
N TRP A 101 14.50 13.90 1.33
CA TRP A 101 14.28 13.63 -0.07
C TRP A 101 15.23 14.46 -0.93
N VAL A 102 15.69 13.87 -2.02
CA VAL A 102 16.58 14.48 -3.01
C VAL A 102 16.08 14.10 -4.40
N ASP A 103 16.00 15.05 -5.32
CA ASP A 103 15.69 14.78 -6.73
C ASP A 103 16.94 14.62 -7.61
N ASP A 104 16.71 14.29 -8.88
CA ASP A 104 17.77 14.11 -9.88
C ASP A 104 18.52 15.41 -10.21
N LYS A 105 17.98 16.57 -9.80
CA LYS A 105 18.60 17.90 -9.97
C LYS A 105 19.35 18.34 -8.71
N GLY A 106 19.38 17.51 -7.66
CA GLY A 106 20.01 17.82 -6.38
C GLY A 106 19.20 18.76 -5.49
N GLN A 107 17.92 19.00 -5.79
CA GLN A 107 17.03 19.73 -4.88
C GLN A 107 16.73 18.85 -3.67
N GLU A 108 16.76 19.44 -2.48
CA GLU A 108 16.56 18.70 -1.23
C GLU A 108 15.34 19.19 -0.46
N ILE A 109 14.63 18.25 0.14
CA ILE A 109 13.61 18.51 1.17
C ILE A 109 14.02 17.74 2.42
N LYS A 110 14.18 18.47 3.53
CA LYS A 110 14.46 17.89 4.85
C LYS A 110 13.36 18.29 5.81
N TRP A 111 12.81 17.31 6.53
CA TRP A 111 11.84 17.55 7.59
C TRP A 111 12.33 16.97 8.92
N SER A 112 12.18 17.75 9.99
CA SER A 112 12.21 17.24 11.37
C SER A 112 10.96 16.41 11.66
N PHE A 113 10.93 15.69 12.79
CA PHE A 113 9.72 14.98 13.21
C PHE A 113 8.56 15.95 13.48
N GLN A 114 8.85 17.14 14.02
CA GLN A 114 7.85 18.19 14.19
C GLN A 114 7.22 18.59 12.85
N GLN A 115 8.04 18.90 11.83
CA GLN A 115 7.55 19.29 10.51
C GLN A 115 6.77 18.16 9.84
N LEU A 116 7.25 16.91 9.94
CA LEU A 116 6.57 15.73 9.40
C LEU A 116 5.19 15.52 10.07
N THR A 117 5.11 15.71 11.38
CA THR A 117 3.87 15.64 12.15
C THR A 117 2.88 16.74 11.77
N GLU A 118 3.35 17.99 11.63
CA GLU A 118 2.51 19.12 11.22
C GLU A 118 1.97 18.94 9.79
N ASN A 119 2.84 18.57 8.84
CA ASN A 119 2.46 18.36 7.45
C ASN A 119 1.51 17.17 7.27
N SER A 120 1.72 16.07 8.00
CA SER A 120 0.81 14.91 7.96
C SER A 120 -0.55 15.21 8.59
N ARG A 121 -0.63 16.05 9.63
CA ARG A 121 -1.91 16.54 10.19
C ARG A 121 -2.66 17.44 9.22
N ARG A 122 -1.97 18.35 8.53
CA ARG A 122 -2.59 19.16 7.46
C ARG A 122 -3.14 18.27 6.34
N THR A 123 -2.36 17.27 5.93
CA THR A 123 -2.78 16.30 4.91
C THR A 123 -4.00 15.49 5.38
N ALA A 124 -4.04 15.06 6.64
CA ALA A 124 -5.20 14.38 7.23
C ALA A 124 -6.47 15.25 7.19
N ASN A 125 -6.35 16.55 7.48
CA ASN A 125 -7.46 17.49 7.38
C ASN A 125 -7.96 17.69 5.93
N ILE A 126 -7.05 17.67 4.95
CA ILE A 126 -7.42 17.71 3.54
C ILE A 126 -8.21 16.45 3.17
N LEU A 127 -7.73 15.27 3.59
CA LEU A 127 -8.41 14.00 3.35
C LEU A 127 -9.85 14.01 3.92
N THR A 128 -10.01 14.36 5.19
CA THR A 128 -11.33 14.31 5.84
C THR A 128 -12.24 15.48 5.46
N GLY A 129 -11.69 16.66 5.19
CA GLY A 129 -12.44 17.86 4.87
C GLY A 129 -12.76 18.00 3.39
N ALA A 130 -11.73 18.09 2.55
CA ALA A 130 -11.89 18.36 1.12
C ALA A 130 -12.24 17.08 0.33
N CYS A 131 -11.61 15.96 0.66
CA CYS A 131 -11.89 14.68 -0.01
C CYS A 131 -13.05 13.92 0.64
N GLU A 132 -13.54 14.39 1.78
CA GLU A 132 -14.57 13.80 2.64
C GLU A 132 -14.42 12.27 2.84
N VAL A 133 -13.17 11.80 2.97
CA VAL A 133 -12.91 10.38 3.32
C VAL A 133 -13.15 10.16 4.81
N ARG A 134 -13.70 9.01 5.16
CA ARG A 134 -14.08 8.65 6.53
C ARG A 134 -13.27 7.47 7.03
N ARG A 135 -13.19 7.29 8.35
CA ARG A 135 -12.56 6.12 8.96
C ARG A 135 -13.09 4.82 8.33
N GLY A 136 -12.18 3.93 7.95
CA GLY A 136 -12.50 2.67 7.25
C GLY A 136 -12.61 2.78 5.73
N ASP A 137 -12.68 3.98 5.16
CA ASP A 137 -12.58 4.17 3.72
C ASP A 137 -11.21 3.75 3.20
N ARG A 138 -11.18 3.27 1.96
CA ARG A 138 -9.95 2.88 1.27
C ARG A 138 -9.52 3.97 0.30
N VAL A 139 -8.27 4.38 0.42
CA VAL A 139 -7.64 5.41 -0.40
C VAL A 139 -6.58 4.74 -1.27
N MET A 140 -6.79 4.75 -2.59
CA MET A 140 -5.78 4.28 -3.53
C MET A 140 -4.77 5.40 -3.80
N VAL A 141 -3.48 5.11 -3.67
CA VAL A 141 -2.41 6.11 -3.83
C VAL A 141 -1.47 5.66 -4.94
N ILE A 142 -1.41 6.41 -6.03
CA ILE A 142 -0.58 6.18 -7.21
C ILE A 142 0.32 7.41 -7.39
N LEU A 143 1.38 7.51 -6.59
CA LEU A 143 2.34 8.61 -6.68
C LEU A 143 3.76 8.05 -6.88
N PRO A 144 4.65 8.79 -7.56
CA PRO A 144 6.08 8.45 -7.61
C PRO A 144 6.72 8.66 -6.22
N ARG A 145 8.05 8.55 -6.15
CA ARG A 145 8.83 8.71 -4.90
C ARG A 145 8.93 10.18 -4.47
N LEU A 146 7.77 10.79 -4.23
CA LEU A 146 7.62 12.17 -3.78
C LEU A 146 7.39 12.23 -2.27
N PRO A 147 7.75 13.34 -1.60
CA PRO A 147 7.47 13.54 -0.18
C PRO A 147 5.99 13.39 0.19
N GLU A 148 5.08 13.81 -0.70
CA GLU A 148 3.63 13.72 -0.54
C GLU A 148 3.15 12.29 -0.34
N TRP A 149 3.81 11.30 -0.96
CA TRP A 149 3.48 9.89 -0.77
C TRP A 149 3.57 9.52 0.72
N TRP A 150 4.61 9.97 1.43
CA TRP A 150 4.78 9.73 2.86
C TRP A 150 3.75 10.49 3.70
N LEU A 151 3.47 11.74 3.34
CA LEU A 151 2.45 12.54 4.03
C LEU A 151 1.06 11.91 3.94
N VAL A 152 0.68 11.42 2.75
CA VAL A 152 -0.60 10.73 2.54
C VAL A 152 -0.68 9.44 3.33
N ASN A 153 0.41 8.65 3.37
CA ASN A 153 0.46 7.42 4.17
C ASN A 153 0.24 7.72 5.66
N ILE A 154 1.00 8.66 6.23
CA ILE A 154 0.85 9.03 7.65
C ILE A 154 -0.53 9.64 7.92
N ALA A 155 -1.04 10.47 7.00
CA ALA A 155 -2.38 11.04 7.12
C ALA A 155 -3.46 9.96 7.18
N CYS A 156 -3.37 8.92 6.35
CA CYS A 156 -4.31 7.81 6.39
C CYS A 156 -4.27 7.03 7.71
N LEU A 157 -3.06 6.85 8.29
CA LEU A 157 -2.93 6.26 9.63
C LEU A 157 -3.64 7.13 10.68
N ARG A 158 -3.50 8.46 10.60
CA ARG A 158 -4.15 9.41 11.52
C ARG A 158 -5.69 9.39 11.40
N THR A 159 -6.21 9.29 10.18
CA THR A 159 -7.67 9.31 9.92
C THR A 159 -8.32 7.93 10.07
N GLY A 160 -7.52 6.88 10.22
CA GLY A 160 -8.00 5.50 10.25
C GLY A 160 -8.57 5.05 8.90
N THR A 161 -8.09 5.61 7.80
CA THR A 161 -8.37 5.13 6.44
C THR A 161 -7.36 4.05 6.04
N ILE A 162 -7.77 3.18 5.11
CA ILE A 162 -6.98 2.06 4.64
C ILE A 162 -6.25 2.48 3.36
N ILE A 163 -4.92 2.42 3.37
CA ILE A 163 -4.10 2.78 2.21
C ILE A 163 -4.03 1.59 1.25
N SER A 164 -4.25 1.83 -0.04
CA SER A 164 -3.99 0.88 -1.11
C SER A 164 -2.95 1.47 -2.06
N ALA A 165 -1.68 1.12 -1.84
CA ALA A 165 -0.59 1.66 -2.66
C ALA A 165 -0.58 1.02 -4.06
N GLY A 166 -0.45 1.85 -5.08
CA GLY A 166 -0.27 1.46 -6.48
C GLY A 166 1.05 1.99 -7.04
N SER A 167 1.67 1.20 -7.92
CA SER A 167 2.83 1.65 -8.70
C SER A 167 2.38 2.64 -9.78
N THR A 168 3.21 3.62 -10.14
CA THR A 168 2.98 4.52 -11.29
C THR A 168 3.04 3.79 -12.64
N GLN A 169 3.45 2.52 -12.65
CA GLN A 169 3.42 1.67 -13.84
C GLN A 169 2.03 1.10 -14.16
N LEU A 170 1.04 1.29 -13.27
CA LEU A 170 -0.32 0.80 -13.50
C LEU A 170 -0.93 1.48 -14.74
N ARG A 171 -1.71 0.71 -15.49
CA ARG A 171 -2.53 1.21 -16.60
C ARG A 171 -4.00 1.07 -16.26
N ALA A 172 -4.87 1.67 -17.06
CA ALA A 172 -6.32 1.71 -16.80
C ALA A 172 -6.91 0.33 -16.41
N LYS A 173 -6.59 -0.74 -17.14
CA LYS A 173 -7.06 -2.10 -16.80
C LYS A 173 -6.66 -2.55 -15.39
N ASP A 174 -5.46 -2.20 -14.96
CA ASP A 174 -4.87 -2.60 -13.68
C ASP A 174 -5.45 -1.80 -12.53
N ILE A 175 -5.69 -0.50 -12.77
CA ILE A 175 -6.35 0.42 -11.85
C ILE A 175 -7.80 -0.04 -11.65
N LYS A 176 -8.55 -0.25 -12.74
CA LYS A 176 -9.94 -0.75 -12.69
C LYS A 176 -10.06 -2.03 -11.88
N SER A 177 -9.19 -3.01 -12.14
CA SER A 177 -9.18 -4.28 -11.39
C SER A 177 -8.98 -4.06 -9.90
N ARG A 178 -8.08 -3.16 -9.51
CA ARG A 178 -7.80 -2.84 -8.10
C ARG A 178 -8.93 -2.07 -7.44
N LEU A 179 -9.58 -1.16 -8.16
CA LEU A 179 -10.72 -0.41 -7.64
C LEU A 179 -11.93 -1.32 -7.40
N LEU A 180 -12.18 -2.27 -8.30
CA LEU A 180 -13.25 -3.26 -8.12
C LEU A 180 -12.98 -4.19 -6.93
N ALA A 181 -11.74 -4.66 -6.79
CA ALA A 181 -11.35 -5.55 -5.69
C ALA A 181 -11.33 -4.82 -4.34
N SER A 182 -10.72 -3.63 -4.29
CA SER A 182 -10.58 -2.86 -3.06
C SER A 182 -11.86 -2.14 -2.69
N LYS A 183 -12.73 -1.73 -3.63
CA LYS A 183 -13.82 -0.77 -3.36
C LYS A 183 -13.27 0.52 -2.72
N ALA A 184 -12.19 1.06 -3.26
CA ALA A 184 -11.63 2.34 -2.85
C ALA A 184 -12.65 3.47 -3.10
N THR A 185 -12.72 4.43 -2.18
CA THR A 185 -13.64 5.57 -2.27
C THR A 185 -12.95 6.83 -2.79
N CYS A 186 -11.63 6.87 -2.68
CA CYS A 186 -10.76 7.98 -3.07
C CYS A 186 -9.52 7.47 -3.80
N ILE A 187 -9.08 8.19 -4.83
CA ILE A 187 -7.82 7.97 -5.55
C ILE A 187 -6.99 9.25 -5.50
N ILE A 188 -5.72 9.12 -5.13
CA ILE A 188 -4.72 10.18 -5.16
C ILE A 188 -3.67 9.75 -6.18
N ALA A 189 -3.51 10.54 -7.23
CA ALA A 189 -2.62 10.24 -8.34
C ALA A 189 -1.79 11.46 -8.75
N ASP A 190 -0.63 11.21 -9.36
CA ASP A 190 0.15 12.26 -10.02
C ASP A 190 -0.42 12.58 -11.41
N SER A 191 0.10 13.63 -12.03
CA SER A 191 -0.34 14.07 -13.36
C SER A 191 -0.21 12.96 -14.42
N ASP A 192 0.88 12.20 -14.35
CA ASP A 192 1.21 11.20 -15.37
C ASP A 192 0.30 9.97 -15.26
N SER A 193 -0.21 9.68 -14.06
CA SER A 193 -1.19 8.60 -13.85
C SER A 193 -2.64 9.06 -14.04
N ALA A 194 -2.91 10.36 -14.05
CA ALA A 194 -4.27 10.91 -14.06
C ALA A 194 -5.08 10.44 -15.27
N GLU A 195 -4.49 10.39 -16.46
CA GLU A 195 -5.17 9.92 -17.68
C GLU A 195 -5.73 8.49 -17.52
N PHE A 196 -4.95 7.58 -16.93
CA PHE A 196 -5.37 6.20 -16.72
C PHE A 196 -6.42 6.06 -15.62
N VAL A 197 -6.44 6.99 -14.66
CA VAL A 197 -7.46 7.04 -13.61
C VAL A 197 -8.78 7.56 -14.19
N ASP A 198 -8.73 8.61 -15.01
CA ASP A 198 -9.89 9.20 -15.69
C ASP A 198 -10.56 8.19 -16.64
N GLU A 199 -9.79 7.31 -17.29
CA GLU A 199 -10.34 6.23 -18.13
C GLU A 199 -11.23 5.24 -17.37
N VAL A 200 -11.13 5.16 -16.04
CA VAL A 200 -11.81 4.12 -15.24
C VAL A 200 -12.79 4.66 -14.21
N CYS A 201 -12.86 5.98 -14.01
CA CYS A 201 -13.75 6.66 -13.06
C CYS A 201 -14.99 7.23 -13.75
#